data_AF-A0A8S3XCW9-F1
#
_entry.id   AF-A0A8S3XCW9-F1
#
_cell.length_a   1.000
_cell.length_b   1.000
_cell.length_c   1.000
_cell.angle_alpha   90.00
_cell.angle_beta   90.00
_cell.angle_gamma   90.00
#
_symmetry.space_group_name_H-M   'P 1'
#
loop_
_entity.id
_entity.type
_entity.pdbx_description
1 polymer ?
#
loop_
_entity_poly.entity_id
_entity_poly.type
_entity_poly.pdbx_seq_one_letter_code
_entity_poly.pdbx_strand_id
1 'polypeptide(L)'
;MAWTSYALLLHTKIKMRSVFILAILACVLALAYGDLVCGRKYCEQHPCTATQPAPTSCRSPSIYRAKHAGKCACCPACVTLLAEGAACKTYSKELGETPSAICREPLTCLKVTIHLPRVRGEGKHREETRMSEE
;
A
#
# COMPACT_ATOMS: atom_id res chain seq x y z
N MET A 1 42.87 28.89 15.67
CA MET A 1 42.04 27.67 15.69
C MET A 1 40.53 28.00 15.58
N ALA A 2 40.12 28.92 14.69
CA ALA A 2 38.70 29.31 14.52
C ALA A 2 38.10 28.83 13.18
N TRP A 3 38.93 28.40 12.23
CA TRP A 3 38.52 28.02 10.88
C TRP A 3 37.87 26.63 10.81
N THR A 4 38.23 25.73 11.73
CA THR A 4 37.66 24.37 11.80
C THR A 4 36.21 24.36 12.29
N SER A 5 35.81 25.32 13.14
CA SER A 5 34.45 25.43 13.66
C SER A 5 33.45 25.94 12.61
N TYR A 6 33.86 26.88 11.75
CA TYR A 6 33.02 27.34 10.64
C TYR A 6 32.80 26.25 9.58
N ALA A 7 33.82 25.43 9.29
CA ALA A 7 33.70 24.30 8.38
C ALA A 7 32.72 23.23 8.90
N LEU A 8 32.75 22.89 10.20
CA LEU A 8 31.81 21.94 10.82
C LEU A 8 30.36 22.46 10.88
N LEU A 9 30.15 23.75 11.12
CA LEU A 9 28.83 24.40 11.09
C LEU A 9 28.26 24.50 9.67
N LEU A 10 29.10 24.75 8.66
CA LEU A 10 28.69 24.72 7.25
C LEU A 10 28.34 23.28 6.82
N HIS A 11 29.14 22.29 7.22
CA HIS A 11 28.92 20.89 6.89
C HIS A 11 27.63 20.35 7.52
N THR A 12 27.27 20.77 8.74
CA THR A 12 26.03 20.38 9.42
C THR A 12 24.79 21.08 8.86
N LYS A 13 24.89 22.35 8.45
CA LYS A 13 23.79 23.06 7.75
C LYS A 13 23.54 22.53 6.33
N ILE A 14 24.59 22.12 5.61
CA ILE A 14 24.49 21.43 4.31
C ILE A 14 23.87 20.03 4.49
N LYS A 15 24.23 19.33 5.59
CA LYS A 15 23.75 17.98 5.91
C LYS A 15 22.24 17.90 6.15
N MET A 16 21.60 18.89 6.77
CA MET A 16 20.13 18.86 6.90
C MET A 16 19.44 19.09 5.55
N ARG A 17 19.90 20.05 4.74
CA ARG A 17 19.31 20.32 3.42
C ARG A 17 19.45 19.13 2.47
N SER A 18 20.61 18.48 2.45
CA SER A 18 20.81 17.28 1.64
C SER A 18 19.97 16.11 2.13
N VAL A 19 19.80 15.94 3.46
CA VAL A 19 18.90 14.94 4.04
C VAL A 19 17.44 15.20 3.66
N PHE A 20 16.99 16.45 3.69
CA PHE A 20 15.65 16.81 3.23
C PHE A 20 15.46 16.51 1.73
N ILE A 21 16.43 16.83 0.88
CA ILE A 21 16.37 16.53 -0.56
C ILE A 21 16.35 15.01 -0.80
N LEU A 22 17.19 14.25 -0.10
CA LEU A 22 17.20 12.78 -0.16
C LEU A 22 15.89 12.17 0.31
N ALA A 23 15.31 12.69 1.40
CA ALA A 23 14.03 12.24 1.91
C ALA A 23 12.89 12.51 0.93
N ILE A 24 12.85 13.71 0.31
CA ILE A 24 11.87 14.04 -0.72
C ILE A 24 12.04 13.14 -1.94
N LEU A 25 13.28 12.94 -2.41
CA LEU A 25 13.57 12.04 -3.54
C LEU A 25 13.12 10.60 -3.26
N ALA A 26 13.40 10.08 -2.06
CA ALA A 26 12.98 8.75 -1.64
C ALA A 26 11.44 8.62 -1.58
N CYS A 27 10.74 9.63 -1.07
CA CYS A 27 9.27 9.66 -1.07
C CYS A 27 8.69 9.68 -2.48
N VAL A 28 9.24 10.48 -3.38
CA VAL A 28 8.81 10.53 -4.78
C VAL A 28 9.05 9.19 -5.46
N LEU A 29 10.22 8.56 -5.24
CA LEU A 29 10.52 7.24 -5.77
C LEU A 29 9.59 6.16 -5.21
N ALA A 30 9.25 6.20 -3.92
CA ALA A 30 8.34 5.24 -3.30
C ALA A 30 6.91 5.36 -3.84
N LEU A 31 6.40 6.58 -4.02
CA LEU A 31 5.08 6.83 -4.62
C LEU A 31 5.05 6.43 -6.10
N ALA A 32 6.11 6.77 -6.83
CA ALA A 32 6.26 6.38 -8.22
C ALA A 32 6.39 4.85 -8.36
N TYR A 33 7.01 4.14 -7.42
CA TYR A 33 7.22 2.69 -7.51
C TYR A 33 5.91 1.91 -7.64
N GLY A 34 4.86 2.27 -6.90
CA GLY A 34 3.55 1.61 -7.02
C GLY A 34 2.86 1.86 -8.36
N ASP A 35 2.93 3.09 -8.87
CA ASP A 35 2.38 3.46 -10.18
C ASP A 35 3.26 3.00 -11.36
N LEU A 36 4.57 2.81 -11.14
CA LEU A 36 5.49 2.23 -12.13
C LEU A 36 5.31 0.73 -12.25
N VAL A 37 5.13 0.02 -11.13
CA VAL A 37 5.04 -1.45 -11.14
C VAL A 37 3.68 -1.91 -11.63
N CYS A 38 2.60 -1.25 -11.20
CA CYS A 38 1.22 -1.60 -11.57
C CYS A 38 0.43 -0.40 -12.12
N GLY A 39 1.08 0.35 -13.01
CA GLY A 39 0.44 1.48 -13.70
C GLY A 39 -0.76 1.09 -14.55
N ARG A 40 -1.56 2.08 -14.95
CA ARG A 40 -2.82 1.88 -15.69
C ARG A 40 -2.70 1.07 -16.97
N LYS A 41 -1.52 1.10 -17.60
CA LYS A 41 -1.20 0.41 -18.86
C LYS A 41 -0.59 -0.98 -18.66
N TYR A 42 -0.28 -1.38 -17.42
CA TYR A 42 0.36 -2.66 -17.14
C TYR A 42 -0.47 -3.84 -17.64
N CYS A 43 -1.78 -3.85 -17.35
CA CYS A 43 -2.67 -4.92 -17.80
C CYS A 43 -2.93 -4.93 -19.31
N GLU A 44 -2.70 -3.81 -20.01
CA GLU A 44 -2.77 -3.78 -21.48
C GLU A 44 -1.53 -4.43 -22.11
N GLN A 45 -0.36 -4.23 -21.49
CA GLN A 45 0.91 -4.82 -21.94
C GLN A 45 1.08 -6.27 -21.48
N HIS A 46 0.47 -6.63 -20.36
CA HIS A 46 0.47 -7.97 -19.79
C HIS A 46 -0.97 -8.50 -19.68
N PRO A 47 -1.61 -8.78 -20.84
CA PRO A 47 -2.92 -9.40 -20.84
C PRO A 47 -2.82 -10.81 -20.26
N CYS A 48 -3.91 -11.24 -19.65
CA CYS A 48 -3.98 -12.56 -19.07
C CYS A 48 -4.02 -13.63 -20.16
N THR A 49 -3.06 -14.54 -20.11
CA THR A 49 -2.89 -15.62 -21.09
C THR A 49 -3.64 -16.91 -20.75
N ALA A 50 -4.16 -17.04 -19.53
CA ALA A 50 -4.85 -18.25 -19.07
C ALA A 50 -6.34 -18.28 -19.45
N THR A 51 -6.92 -19.48 -19.58
CA THR A 51 -8.38 -19.67 -19.65
C THR A 51 -9.01 -19.12 -18.38
N GLN A 52 -9.64 -17.95 -18.52
CA GLN A 52 -10.22 -17.22 -17.40
C GLN A 52 -11.57 -17.81 -17.02
N PRO A 53 -11.90 -17.83 -15.72
CA PRO A 53 -13.25 -18.18 -15.30
C PRO A 53 -14.23 -17.14 -15.87
N ALA A 54 -15.29 -17.61 -16.52
CA ALA A 54 -16.42 -16.75 -16.85
C ALA A 54 -17.16 -16.34 -15.56
N PRO A 55 -17.88 -15.21 -15.55
CA PRO A 55 -18.66 -14.78 -14.37
C PRO A 55 -19.64 -15.85 -13.86
N THR A 56 -20.19 -16.62 -14.79
CA THR A 56 -21.13 -17.72 -14.53
C THR A 56 -20.45 -19.01 -14.06
N SER A 57 -19.12 -19.10 -14.16
CA SER A 57 -18.34 -20.29 -13.78
C SER A 57 -18.05 -20.35 -12.27
N CYS A 58 -18.11 -19.20 -11.57
CA CYS A 58 -17.88 -19.17 -10.14
C CYS A 58 -19.06 -19.79 -9.39
N ARG A 59 -18.79 -20.84 -8.61
CA ARG A 59 -19.79 -21.54 -7.79
C ARG A 59 -19.78 -21.01 -6.36
N SER A 60 -20.96 -20.83 -5.76
CA SER A 60 -21.10 -20.46 -4.35
C SER A 60 -20.29 -21.42 -3.45
N PRO A 61 -19.53 -20.93 -2.46
CA PRO A 61 -19.53 -19.55 -1.90
C PRO A 61 -18.59 -18.56 -2.60
N SER A 62 -17.96 -18.93 -3.73
CA SER A 62 -17.05 -18.03 -4.43
C SER A 62 -17.79 -16.97 -5.25
N ILE A 63 -17.21 -15.77 -5.32
CA ILE A 63 -17.72 -14.63 -6.10
C ILE A 63 -16.75 -14.29 -7.22
N TYR A 64 -17.28 -13.89 -8.36
CA TYR A 64 -16.47 -13.43 -9.48
C TYR A 64 -15.90 -12.04 -9.22
N ARG A 65 -14.59 -11.86 -9.42
CA ARG A 65 -13.92 -10.56 -9.44
C ARG A 65 -13.21 -10.42 -10.78
N ALA A 66 -13.50 -9.35 -11.50
CA ALA A 66 -12.92 -9.10 -12.82
C ALA A 66 -11.41 -8.75 -12.79
N LYS A 67 -10.93 -8.21 -11.66
CA LYS A 67 -9.54 -7.80 -11.45
C LYS A 67 -9.08 -8.30 -10.09
N HIS A 68 -8.33 -9.40 -10.06
CA HIS A 68 -7.93 -10.04 -8.82
C HIS A 68 -6.62 -10.83 -8.92
N ALA A 69 -6.50 -11.71 -9.90
CA ALA A 69 -5.40 -12.65 -10.02
C ALA A 69 -4.22 -12.09 -10.81
N GLY A 70 -3.04 -12.61 -10.48
CA GLY A 70 -1.77 -12.30 -11.14
C GLY A 70 -1.14 -11.00 -10.68
N LYS A 71 0.03 -10.68 -11.24
CA LYS A 71 0.70 -9.41 -10.99
C LYS A 71 -0.20 -8.26 -11.43
N CYS A 72 -0.32 -7.26 -10.58
CA CYS A 72 -1.21 -6.11 -10.71
C CYS A 72 -2.71 -6.42 -10.78
N ALA A 73 -3.13 -7.63 -10.39
CA ALA A 73 -4.53 -8.05 -10.37
C ALA A 73 -5.25 -7.87 -11.72
N CYS A 74 -4.53 -8.11 -12.83
CA CYS A 74 -5.08 -7.93 -14.17
C CYS A 74 -6.11 -9.00 -14.56
N CYS A 75 -6.09 -10.16 -13.90
CA CYS A 75 -6.90 -11.31 -14.28
C CYS A 75 -8.13 -11.47 -13.40
N PRO A 76 -9.25 -11.96 -13.97
CA PRO A 76 -10.41 -12.32 -13.22
C PRO A 76 -10.18 -13.60 -12.43
N ALA A 77 -10.86 -13.71 -11.30
CA ALA A 77 -10.82 -14.89 -10.46
C ALA A 77 -12.14 -15.09 -9.73
N CYS A 78 -12.42 -16.33 -9.37
CA CYS A 78 -13.43 -16.66 -8.37
C CYS A 78 -12.76 -16.58 -7.00
N VAL A 79 -13.26 -15.72 -6.12
CA VAL A 79 -12.69 -15.48 -4.80
C VAL A 79 -13.64 -15.92 -3.70
N THR A 80 -13.11 -16.45 -2.61
CA THR A 80 -13.86 -16.75 -1.39
C THR A 80 -13.56 -15.70 -0.33
N LEU A 81 -14.61 -15.27 0.38
CA LEU A 81 -14.50 -14.27 1.43
C LEU A 81 -14.32 -14.97 2.78
N LEU A 82 -13.24 -14.63 3.49
CA LEU A 82 -12.92 -15.16 4.79
C LEU A 82 -13.37 -14.20 5.88
N ALA A 83 -13.86 -14.77 6.98
CA ALA A 83 -14.30 -14.04 8.17
C ALA A 83 -13.11 -13.71 9.09
N GLU A 84 -13.35 -12.84 10.06
CA GLU A 84 -12.37 -12.50 11.10
C GLU A 84 -11.88 -13.75 11.85
N GLY A 85 -10.60 -13.77 12.23
CA GLY A 85 -9.98 -14.90 12.93
C GLY A 85 -9.65 -16.11 12.04
N ALA A 86 -10.04 -16.11 10.76
CA ALA A 86 -9.62 -17.15 9.84
C ALA A 86 -8.13 -17.00 9.45
N ALA A 87 -7.48 -18.12 9.10
CA ALA A 87 -6.14 -18.10 8.54
C ALA A 87 -6.17 -17.50 7.13
N CYS A 88 -5.31 -16.53 6.85
CA CYS A 88 -5.25 -15.83 5.57
C CYS A 88 -3.83 -15.81 5.01
N LYS A 89 -3.71 -15.77 3.69
CA LYS A 89 -2.44 -15.53 3.01
C LYS A 89 -2.31 -14.05 2.68
N THR A 90 -1.08 -13.53 2.70
CA THR A 90 -0.79 -12.17 2.28
C THR A 90 -1.25 -11.95 0.85
N TYR A 91 -2.01 -10.88 0.63
CA TYR A 91 -2.42 -10.44 -0.69
C TYR A 91 -1.51 -9.28 -1.10
N SER A 92 -0.78 -9.45 -2.19
CA SER A 92 0.07 -8.42 -2.78
C SER A 92 -0.02 -8.47 -4.30
N LYS A 93 -0.78 -7.53 -4.87
CA LYS A 93 -0.89 -7.36 -6.32
C LYS A 93 0.46 -7.03 -6.96
N GLU A 94 1.33 -6.29 -6.27
CA GLU A 94 2.63 -5.85 -6.80
C GLU A 94 3.62 -7.02 -6.95
N LEU A 95 3.57 -7.97 -6.01
CA LEU A 95 4.37 -9.20 -6.04
C LEU A 95 3.68 -10.35 -6.80
N GLY A 96 2.39 -10.21 -7.14
CA GLY A 96 1.60 -11.27 -7.77
C GLY A 96 1.07 -12.33 -6.80
N GLU A 97 1.29 -12.17 -5.50
CA GLU A 97 0.68 -13.01 -4.45
C GLU A 97 -0.81 -12.69 -4.34
N THR A 98 -1.62 -13.37 -5.15
CA THR A 98 -3.06 -13.09 -5.30
C THR A 98 -3.87 -14.33 -4.94
N PRO A 99 -3.96 -14.69 -3.65
CA PRO A 99 -4.75 -15.84 -3.22
C PRO A 99 -6.23 -15.65 -3.60
N SER A 100 -6.87 -16.74 -4.02
CA SER A 100 -8.32 -16.78 -4.27
C SER A 100 -9.14 -16.68 -2.97
N ALA A 101 -8.53 -16.94 -1.83
CA ALA A 101 -9.13 -16.79 -0.51
C ALA A 101 -8.72 -15.43 0.07
N ILE A 102 -9.66 -14.48 0.15
CA ILE A 102 -9.40 -13.12 0.62
C ILE A 102 -10.23 -12.73 1.83
N CYS A 103 -9.76 -11.74 2.58
CA CYS A 103 -10.49 -11.16 3.68
C CYS A 103 -11.76 -10.46 3.15
N ARG A 104 -12.89 -10.65 3.82
CA ARG A 104 -14.09 -9.84 3.54
C ARG A 104 -13.79 -8.38 3.87
N GLU A 105 -14.03 -7.44 2.95
CA GLU A 105 -13.85 -6.02 3.26
C GLU A 105 -14.72 -5.63 4.49
N PRO A 106 -14.20 -4.83 5.45
CA PRO A 106 -12.92 -4.10 5.46
C PRO A 106 -11.76 -4.83 6.16
N LEU A 107 -11.89 -6.13 6.44
CA LEU A 107 -10.88 -6.92 7.16
C LEU A 107 -9.56 -7.01 6.38
N THR A 108 -8.44 -7.12 7.11
CA THR A 108 -7.10 -7.23 6.51
C THR A 108 -6.34 -8.44 7.07
N CYS A 109 -5.47 -9.02 6.25
CA CYS A 109 -4.62 -10.13 6.65
C CYS A 109 -3.35 -9.61 7.32
N LEU A 110 -3.20 -9.83 8.62
CA LEU A 110 -2.01 -9.47 9.40
C LEU A 110 -1.42 -10.74 10.02
N LYS A 111 -0.14 -11.02 9.77
CA LYS A 111 0.58 -12.18 10.36
C LYS A 111 -0.21 -13.49 10.25
N VAL A 112 -0.69 -13.80 9.03
CA VAL A 112 -1.41 -15.04 8.70
C VAL A 112 -2.83 -15.15 9.30
N THR A 113 -3.34 -14.11 9.99
CA THR A 113 -4.68 -14.10 10.59
C THR A 113 -5.47 -12.85 10.21
N ILE A 114 -6.79 -12.97 10.07
CA ILE A 114 -7.67 -11.86 9.70
C ILE A 114 -8.05 -11.03 10.92
N HIS A 115 -7.84 -9.71 10.82
CA HIS A 115 -8.21 -8.75 11.85
C HIS A 115 -9.08 -7.62 11.28
N LEU A 116 -9.97 -7.07 12.12
CA LEU A 116 -10.60 -5.78 11.86
C LEU A 116 -9.54 -4.69 11.70
N PRO A 117 -9.66 -3.81 10.69
CA PRO A 117 -8.82 -2.63 10.63
C PRO A 117 -9.11 -1.83 11.90
N ARG A 118 -8.08 -1.57 12.71
CA ARG A 118 -8.20 -0.55 13.76
C ARG A 118 -8.51 0.76 13.05
N VAL A 119 -9.78 1.18 13.07
CA VAL A 119 -10.17 2.54 12.71
C VAL A 119 -9.41 3.43 13.69
N ARG A 120 -8.30 4.03 13.22
CA ARG A 120 -7.66 5.13 13.93
C ARG A 120 -8.66 6.27 13.85
N GLY A 121 -9.49 6.41 14.89
CA GLY A 121 -10.38 7.56 15.04
C GLY A 121 -9.52 8.81 15.07
N GLU A 122 -9.53 9.59 13.99
CA GLU A 122 -9.14 11.00 14.04
C GLU A 122 -10.28 11.76 14.72
N GLY A 123 -10.11 11.92 16.03
CA GLY A 123 -11.07 12.59 16.89
C GLY A 123 -10.58 12.59 18.33
N LYS A 124 -9.51 13.35 18.63
CA LYS A 124 -9.25 13.82 19.99
C LYS A 124 -8.66 15.23 20.02
N HIS A 125 -9.59 16.15 20.29
CA HIS A 125 -9.53 17.48 20.89
C HIS A 125 -8.34 17.81 21.83
N ARG A 126 -8.07 19.14 21.92
CA ARG A 126 -7.33 19.92 22.96
C ARG A 126 -5.80 19.92 22.85
N GLU A 127 -5.05 21.03 22.99
CA GLU A 127 -5.27 22.33 23.65
C GLU A 127 -4.16 23.33 23.19
N GLU A 128 -4.31 24.63 23.52
CA GLU A 128 -3.30 25.72 23.42
C GLU A 128 -3.09 26.33 22.00
N THR A 129 -3.42 27.59 21.72
CA THR A 129 -2.94 28.79 22.42
C THR A 129 -3.84 29.99 22.10
N ARG A 130 -4.34 30.63 23.16
CA ARG A 130 -4.88 31.99 23.17
C ARG A 130 -3.79 32.89 23.75
N MET A 131 -3.21 33.77 22.95
CA MET A 131 -2.53 35.00 23.38
C MET A 131 -2.31 35.80 22.09
N SER A 132 -3.13 36.82 21.81
CA SER A 132 -2.92 38.22 22.21
C SER A 132 -1.54 38.73 21.81
N GLU A 133 -1.50 39.55 20.76
CA GLU A 133 -0.60 40.71 20.64
C GLU A 133 -1.35 41.75 19.79
N GLU A 134 -2.01 42.67 20.51
CA GLU A 134 -1.96 44.11 20.18
C GLU A 134 -0.69 44.68 20.82
#